data_AF-A0A239C6A9-F1
#
_entry.id   AF-A0A239C6A9-F1
#
_cell.length_a   1.000
_cell.length_b   1.000
_cell.length_c   1.000
_cell.angle_alpha   90.00
_cell.angle_beta   90.00
_cell.angle_gamma   90.00
#
_symmetry.space_group_name_H-M   'P 1'
#
loop_
_entity.id
_entity.type
_entity.pdbx_description
1 polymer ?
#
loop_
_entity_poly.entity_id
_entity_poly.type
_entity_poly.pdbx_seq_one_letter_code
_entity_poly.pdbx_strand_id
1 'polypeptide(L)'
;MYVGVVHTIKDAEAWDRLAHGTGTPALPEGLELLATGRAAGSDRVICLWRAPSVAHLRAALDGMTGTFVVDDCFAVSGGPAPAAVG
;
A
#
# COMPACT_ATOMS: atom_id res chain seq x y z
N MET A 1 -12.01 -7.27 -2.70
CA MET A 1 -11.21 -7.27 -3.95
C MET A 1 -9.74 -7.06 -3.63
N TYR A 2 -8.84 -7.29 -4.59
CA TYR A 2 -7.42 -6.97 -4.43
C TYR A 2 -7.11 -5.59 -5.01
N VAL A 3 -6.33 -4.80 -4.27
CA VAL A 3 -5.90 -3.46 -4.67
C VAL A 3 -4.39 -3.39 -4.55
N GLY A 4 -3.74 -3.02 -5.65
CA GLY A 4 -2.32 -2.66 -5.65
C GLY A 4 -2.18 -1.19 -5.34
N VAL A 5 -1.19 -0.84 -4.54
CA VAL A 5 -0.85 0.54 -4.22
C VAL A 5 0.63 0.76 -4.43
N VAL A 6 0.99 1.80 -5.17
CA VAL A 6 2.36 2.33 -5.22
C VAL A 6 2.38 3.63 -4.42
N HIS A 7 3.00 3.56 -3.24
CA HIS A 7 3.28 4.70 -2.39
C HIS A 7 4.53 5.41 -2.92
N THR A 8 4.44 6.70 -3.24
CA THR A 8 5.61 7.55 -3.48
C THR A 8 5.85 8.44 -2.26
N ILE A 9 6.91 8.16 -1.51
CA ILE A 9 7.25 8.82 -0.26
C ILE A 9 7.86 10.20 -0.55
N LYS A 10 7.29 11.26 0.02
CA LYS A 10 7.78 12.64 -0.06
C LYS A 10 8.60 13.06 1.16
N ASP A 11 8.34 12.41 2.30
CA ASP A 11 9.09 12.60 3.55
C ASP A 11 9.48 11.23 4.11
N ALA A 12 10.76 10.90 3.97
CA ALA A 12 11.31 9.63 4.40
C ALA A 12 11.31 9.47 5.94
N GLU A 13 11.51 10.55 6.69
CA GLU A 13 11.50 10.48 8.15
C GLU A 13 10.08 10.24 8.68
N ALA A 14 9.07 10.88 8.09
CA ALA A 14 7.68 10.61 8.43
C ALA A 14 7.28 9.17 8.11
N TRP A 15 7.73 8.65 6.97
CA TRP A 15 7.54 7.25 6.61
C TRP A 15 8.21 6.30 7.60
N ASP A 16 9.47 6.53 7.95
CA ASP A 16 10.21 5.65 8.85
C ASP A 16 9.60 5.65 10.27
N ARG A 17 9.09 6.80 10.75
CA ARG A 17 8.32 6.86 12.00
C ARG A 17 7.03 6.03 11.96
N LEU A 18 6.34 5.99 10.81
CA LEU A 18 5.15 5.16 10.63
C LEU A 18 5.52 3.68 10.56
N ALA A 19 6.53 3.33 9.76
CA ALA A 19 6.93 1.94 9.50
C ALA A 19 7.60 1.26 10.70
N HIS A 20 8.31 2.03 11.52
CA HIS A 20 9.05 1.55 12.70
C HIS A 20 8.46 2.04 14.03
N GLY A 21 7.38 2.81 13.99
CA GLY A 21 6.64 3.23 15.17
C GLY A 21 6.02 2.04 15.89
N THR A 22 5.96 2.11 17.22
CA THR A 22 5.44 1.05 18.08
C THR A 22 3.91 0.90 18.04
N GLY A 23 3.22 1.71 17.25
CA GLY A 23 1.78 1.62 17.03
C GLY A 23 1.50 1.55 15.54
N THR A 24 1.34 0.35 14.99
CA THR A 24 0.60 0.19 13.75
C THR A 24 -0.83 0.63 14.07
N PRO A 25 -1.34 1.74 13.52
CA PRO A 25 -2.74 2.09 13.73
C PRO A 25 -3.59 0.90 13.32
N ALA A 26 -4.60 0.58 14.14
CA ALA A 26 -5.55 -0.46 13.77
C ALA A 26 -6.14 -0.09 12.41
N LEU A 27 -5.99 -0.99 11.44
CA LEU A 27 -6.55 -0.76 10.11
C LEU A 27 -8.08 -0.66 10.23
N PRO A 28 -8.71 0.26 9.47
CA PRO A 28 -10.16 0.28 9.35
C PRO A 28 -10.72 -1.09 8.99
N GLU A 29 -11.93 -1.40 9.48
CA GLU A 29 -12.58 -2.68 9.21
C GLU A 29 -12.68 -2.96 7.71
N GLY A 30 -12.38 -4.20 7.32
CA GLY A 30 -12.42 -4.63 5.92
C GLY A 30 -11.16 -4.30 5.11
N LEU A 31 -10.15 -3.65 5.71
CA LEU A 31 -8.83 -3.45 5.11
C LEU A 31 -7.81 -4.42 5.70
N GLU A 32 -7.06 -5.07 4.82
CA GLU A 32 -6.00 -6.00 5.21
C GLU A 32 -4.80 -5.84 4.27
N LEU A 33 -3.63 -5.57 4.85
CA LEU A 33 -2.36 -5.52 4.13
C LEU A 33 -1.85 -6.95 3.94
N LEU A 34 -1.79 -7.41 2.69
CA LEU A 34 -1.39 -8.77 2.33
C LEU A 34 0.11 -8.89 2.06
N ALA A 35 0.69 -7.85 1.46
CA ALA A 35 2.11 -7.81 1.16
C ALA A 35 2.60 -6.37 1.09
N THR A 36 3.86 -6.15 1.46
CA THR A 36 4.58 -4.88 1.31
C THR A 36 5.98 -5.16 0.78
N GLY A 37 6.47 -4.30 -0.12
CA GLY A 37 7.80 -4.41 -0.70
C GLY A 37 8.39 -3.04 -0.99
N ARG A 38 9.65 -2.85 -0.61
CA ARG A 38 10.43 -1.64 -0.89
C ARG A 38 11.79 -2.05 -1.44
N ALA A 39 12.17 -1.54 -2.61
CA ALA A 39 13.54 -1.69 -3.09
C ALA A 39 14.48 -0.77 -2.29
N ALA A 40 15.69 -1.25 -1.98
CA ALA A 40 16.69 -0.44 -1.28
C ALA A 40 16.99 0.85 -2.05
N GLY A 41 17.05 1.98 -1.34
CA GLY A 41 17.29 3.31 -1.95
C GLY A 41 16.12 3.88 -2.76
N SER A 42 14.98 3.19 -2.83
CA SER A 42 13.77 3.69 -3.50
C SER A 42 12.91 4.53 -2.57
N ASP A 43 12.33 5.59 -3.12
CA ASP A 43 11.25 6.39 -2.52
C ASP A 43 9.87 5.73 -2.73
N ARG A 44 9.83 4.54 -3.34
CA ARG A 44 8.60 3.80 -3.63
C ARG A 44 8.42 2.55 -2.79
N VAL A 45 7.21 2.38 -2.27
CA VAL A 45 6.76 1.16 -1.60
C VAL A 45 5.55 0.60 -2.35
N ILE A 46 5.56 -0.69 -2.60
CA ILE A 46 4.47 -1.39 -3.27
C ILE A 46 3.76 -2.23 -2.22
N CYS A 47 2.44 -2.05 -2.13
CA CYS A 47 1.60 -2.80 -1.20
C CYS A 47 0.47 -3.50 -1.96
N LEU A 48 0.15 -4.71 -1.52
CA LEU A 48 -1.04 -5.45 -1.95
C LEU A 48 -2.04 -5.49 -0.80
N TRP A 49 -3.28 -5.11 -1.08
CA TRP A 49 -4.33 -5.01 -0.09
C TRP A 49 -5.54 -5.87 -0.47
N ARG A 50 -6.25 -6.38 0.55
CA ARG A 50 -7.65 -6.75 0.45
C ARG A 50 -8.49 -5.58 0.97
N ALA A 51 -9.45 -5.13 0.17
CA ALA A 51 -10.31 -4.00 0.50
C ALA A 51 -11.73 -4.15 -0.11
N PRO A 52 -12.75 -3.41 0.38
CA PRO A 52 -14.08 -3.38 -0.22
C PRO A 52 -14.09 -2.71 -1.60
N SER A 53 -13.31 -1.64 -1.78
CA SER A 53 -13.15 -0.94 -3.05
C SER A 53 -11.83 -0.16 -3.09
N VAL A 54 -11.39 0.27 -4.29
CA VAL A 54 -10.24 1.18 -4.45
C VAL A 54 -10.47 2.49 -3.70
N ALA A 55 -11.67 3.06 -3.80
CA ALA A 55 -12.02 4.32 -3.15
C ALA A 55 -11.98 4.22 -1.61
N HIS A 56 -12.44 3.09 -1.06
CA HIS A 56 -12.41 2.86 0.39
C HIS A 56 -10.97 2.78 0.92
N LEU A 57 -10.08 2.07 0.22
CA LEU A 57 -8.67 2.02 0.59
C LEU A 57 -8.01 3.39 0.45
N ARG A 58 -8.26 4.09 -0.67
CA ARG A 58 -7.67 5.41 -0.92
C ARG A 58 -8.02 6.43 0.17
N ALA A 59 -9.29 6.49 0.57
CA ALA A 59 -9.72 7.37 1.66
C ALA A 59 -9.02 7.07 2.99
N ALA A 60 -8.80 5.78 3.30
CA ALA A 60 -8.06 5.38 4.49
C ALA A 60 -6.58 5.79 4.42
N LEU A 61 -5.92 5.57 3.27
CA LEU A 61 -4.53 5.95 3.06
C LEU A 61 -4.33 7.47 3.07
N ASP A 62 -5.22 8.23 2.42
CA ASP A 62 -5.19 9.71 2.44
C ASP A 62 -5.22 10.24 3.89
N GLY A 63 -6.02 9.61 4.77
CA GLY A 63 -6.10 9.98 6.18
C GLY A 63 -4.87 9.60 7.01
N MET A 64 -4.17 8.51 6.66
CA MET A 64 -3.01 8.02 7.41
C MET A 64 -1.69 8.64 6.94
N THR A 65 -1.52 8.78 5.62
CA THR A 65 -0.24 9.08 4.98
C THR A 65 -0.30 10.19 3.94
N GLY A 66 -1.49 10.71 3.61
CA GLY A 66 -1.68 11.65 2.49
C GLY A 66 -0.91 12.97 2.58
N THR A 67 -0.37 13.32 3.75
CA THR A 67 0.50 14.50 3.93
C THR A 67 1.96 14.27 3.50
N PHE A 68 2.41 13.01 3.44
CA PHE A 68 3.80 12.66 3.13
C PHE A 68 3.97 11.53 2.10
N VAL A 69 2.87 10.99 1.57
CA VAL A 69 2.86 9.96 0.52
C VAL A 69 1.86 10.35 -0.58
N VAL A 70 2.22 10.06 -1.83
CA VAL A 70 1.28 10.07 -2.95
C VAL A 70 0.96 8.63 -3.33
N ASP A 71 -0.31 8.26 -3.27
CA ASP A 71 -0.78 6.90 -3.51
C ASP A 71 -1.38 6.73 -4.90
N ASP A 72 -0.80 5.82 -5.68
CA ASP A 72 -1.41 5.31 -6.91
C ASP A 72 -2.09 3.97 -6.63
N CYS A 73 -3.43 3.99 -6.53
CA CYS A 73 -4.25 2.83 -6.20
C CYS A 73 -4.95 2.28 -7.44
N PHE A 74 -4.81 0.98 -7.69
CA PHE A 74 -5.43 0.31 -8.84
C PHE A 74 -6.00 -1.07 -8.46
N ALA A 75 -7.10 -1.43 -9.09
CA ALA A 75 -7.69 -2.75 -8.92
C ALA A 75 -6.79 -3.82 -9.53
N VAL A 76 -6.58 -4.93 -8.80
CA VAL A 76 -5.85 -6.08 -9.30
C VAL A 76 -6.86 -7.15 -9.70
N SER A 77 -6.93 -7.45 -10.99
CA SER A 77 -7.69 -8.57 -11.53
C SER A 77 -6.80 -9.80 -11.55
N GLY A 78 -7.28 -10.92 -11.00
CA GLY A 78 -6.59 -12.20 -11.14
C GLY A 78 -6.75 -12.73 -12.57
N GLY A 79 -5.73 -12.58 -13.39
CA GLY A 79 -5.52 -13.45 -14.56
C GLY A 79 -4.69 -14.67 -14.13
N PRO A 80 -4.77 -15.81 -14.83
CA PRO A 80 -3.81 -16.87 -14.62
C PRO A 80 -2.40 -16.30 -14.77
N ALA A 81 -1.50 -16.60 -13.83
CA ALA A 81 -0.09 -16.27 -13.99
C ALA A 81 0.36 -16.82 -15.36
N PRO A 82 1.11 -16.05 -16.17
CA PRO A 82 1.70 -16.60 -17.39
C PRO A 82 2.47 -17.86 -16.97
N ALA A 83 2.20 -18.98 -17.64
CA ALA A 83 2.90 -20.22 -17.37
C ALA A 83 4.39 -19.92 -17.41
N ALA A 84 5.09 -20.19 -16.30
CA ALA A 84 6.52 -20.03 -16.22
C ALA A 84 7.13 -20.87 -17.35
N VAL A 85 7.77 -20.21 -18.32
CA VAL A 85 8.53 -20.90 -19.35
C VAL A 85 9.78 -21.42 -18.65
N GLY A 86 9.81 -22.73 -18.41
CA GLY A 86 10.98 -23.44 -17.88
C GLY A 86 12.06 -23.65 -18.93
#